data_AF-A0A838UEJ5-F1
#
_entry.id   AF-A0A838UEJ5-F1
#
_cell.length_a   1.000
_cell.length_b   1.000
_cell.length_c   1.000
_cell.angle_alpha   90.00
_cell.angle_beta   90.00
_cell.angle_gamma   90.00
#
_symmetry.space_group_name_H-M   'P 1'
#
loop_
_entity.id
_entity.type
_entity.pdbx_description
1 polymer ?
#
loop_
_entity_poly.entity_id
_entity_poly.type
_entity_poly.pdbx_seq_one_letter_code
_entity_poly.pdbx_strand_id
1 'polypeptide(L)'
;MHPSPAVATFELTALERAVLDGIREDYAELQPALDVQLDSARVLKRRNSGVGFFTNLEIDGSAPPLLAAPSPLNGREAIVSETPHGMGFVLWLSKDGFADFLEGFTYGDSTVELDLPALNFELEAVAHKRERVASTKRRSLWSLIRRVRS
;
A
#
# COMPACT_ATOMS: atom_id res chain seq x y z
N MET A 1 7.06 32.56 -22.63
CA MET A 1 6.68 31.89 -21.38
C MET A 1 5.44 31.07 -21.68
N HIS A 2 5.61 29.79 -22.01
CA HIS A 2 4.46 28.90 -22.20
C HIS A 2 3.85 28.63 -20.82
N PRO A 3 2.53 28.76 -20.62
CA PRO A 3 1.92 28.29 -19.39
C PRO A 3 2.16 26.78 -19.30
N SER A 4 2.75 26.34 -18.19
CA SER A 4 2.80 24.92 -17.84
C SER A 4 1.37 24.39 -17.89
N PRO A 5 1.08 23.24 -18.53
CA PRO A 5 -0.26 22.70 -18.55
C PRO A 5 -0.72 22.54 -17.10
N ALA A 6 -1.93 23.02 -16.79
CA ALA A 6 -2.55 22.85 -15.49
C ALA A 6 -2.49 21.36 -15.13
N VAL A 7 -1.66 21.02 -14.15
CA VAL A 7 -1.54 19.64 -13.67
C VAL A 7 -2.91 19.30 -13.11
N ALA A 8 -3.59 18.33 -13.71
CA ALA A 8 -4.82 17.79 -13.13
C ALA A 8 -4.46 17.26 -11.74
N THR A 9 -4.90 17.95 -10.70
CA THR A 9 -4.74 17.50 -9.32
C THR A 9 -5.76 16.42 -9.07
N PHE A 10 -5.30 15.17 -9.00
CA PHE A 10 -6.16 14.08 -8.55
C PHE A 10 -6.13 14.05 -7.02
N GLU A 11 -7.29 13.83 -6.41
CA GLU A 11 -7.39 13.55 -4.99
C GLU A 11 -7.08 12.09 -4.72
N LEU A 12 -6.57 11.79 -3.52
CA LEU A 12 -6.43 10.41 -3.03
C LEU A 12 -7.79 9.71 -3.00
N THR A 13 -7.84 8.44 -3.42
CA THR A 13 -9.06 7.63 -3.27
C THR A 13 -9.27 7.24 -1.81
N ALA A 14 -10.46 6.72 -1.49
CA ALA A 14 -10.74 6.21 -0.15
C ALA A 14 -9.76 5.10 0.27
N LEU A 15 -9.42 4.18 -0.64
CA LEU A 15 -8.46 3.10 -0.41
C LEU A 15 -7.06 3.66 -0.12
N GLU A 16 -6.57 4.56 -0.97
CA GLU A 16 -5.24 5.14 -0.82
C GLU A 16 -5.11 5.90 0.49
N ARG A 17 -6.13 6.71 0.82
CA ARG A 17 -6.18 7.45 2.10
C ARG A 17 -6.16 6.51 3.29
N ALA A 18 -7.00 5.47 3.28
CA ALA A 18 -7.06 4.52 4.38
C ALA A 18 -5.73 3.77 4.58
N VAL A 19 -5.06 3.37 3.49
CA VAL A 19 -3.75 2.72 3.55
C VAL A 19 -2.69 3.68 4.11
N LEU A 20 -2.67 4.93 3.66
CA LEU A 20 -1.74 5.94 4.15
C LEU A 20 -1.96 6.27 5.64
N ASP A 21 -3.22 6.31 6.09
CA ASP A 21 -3.55 6.44 7.50
C ASP A 21 -3.08 5.23 8.31
N GLY A 22 -3.23 4.01 7.77
CA GLY A 22 -2.64 2.81 8.37
C GLY A 22 -1.12 2.88 8.50
N ILE A 23 -0.42 3.45 7.52
CA ILE A 23 1.04 3.66 7.58
C ILE A 23 1.39 4.68 8.68
N ARG A 24 0.61 5.76 8.86
CA ARG A 24 0.82 6.72 9.95
C ARG A 24 0.73 6.04 11.32
N GLU A 25 -0.25 5.16 11.50
CA GLU A 25 -0.44 4.41 12.74
C GLU A 25 0.69 3.40 12.99
N ASP A 26 1.12 2.69 11.94
CA ASP A 26 2.12 1.62 12.05
C ASP A 26 3.54 2.17 12.27
N TYR A 27 3.79 3.43 11.89
CA TYR A 27 5.06 4.15 12.07
C TYR A 27 4.88 5.38 12.97
N ALA A 28 4.34 5.15 14.17
CA ALA A 28 4.00 6.20 15.13
C ALA A 28 5.17 7.15 15.46
N GLU A 29 6.41 6.67 15.43
CA GLU A 29 7.62 7.48 15.64
C GLU A 29 7.89 8.48 14.50
N LEU A 30 7.36 8.22 13.30
CA LEU A 30 7.47 9.06 12.11
C LEU A 30 6.21 9.91 11.90
N GLN A 31 5.15 9.68 12.68
CA GLN A 31 3.82 10.24 12.50
C GLN A 31 3.82 11.77 12.32
N PRO A 32 4.52 12.59 13.14
CA PRO A 32 4.48 14.05 12.96
C PRO A 32 4.94 14.52 11.57
N ALA A 33 5.92 13.84 10.98
CA ALA A 33 6.40 14.17 9.64
C ALA A 33 5.51 13.57 8.54
N LEU A 34 5.04 12.34 8.75
CA LEU A 34 4.07 11.70 7.84
C LEU A 34 2.74 12.47 7.77
N ASP A 35 2.27 13.03 8.88
CA ASP A 35 1.04 13.82 8.93
C ASP A 35 1.17 15.03 8.01
N VAL A 36 2.20 15.86 8.21
CA VAL A 36 2.45 17.05 7.39
C VAL A 36 2.64 16.69 5.91
N GLN A 37 3.44 15.67 5.60
CA GLN A 37 3.66 15.27 4.22
C GLN A 37 2.37 14.77 3.56
N LEU A 38 1.68 13.80 4.18
CA LEU A 38 0.53 13.13 3.57
C LEU A 38 -0.75 13.99 3.59
N ASP A 39 -0.87 14.97 4.49
CA ASP A 39 -1.95 15.97 4.44
C ASP A 39 -1.76 16.96 3.30
N SER A 40 -0.51 17.24 2.91
CA SER A 40 -0.18 18.07 1.75
C SER A 40 -0.19 17.32 0.42
N ALA A 41 -0.30 15.98 0.45
CA ALA A 41 -0.07 15.14 -0.70
C ALA A 41 -1.11 15.37 -1.80
N ARG A 42 -0.61 15.54 -3.02
CA ARG A 42 -1.44 15.63 -4.24
C ARG A 42 -1.10 14.48 -5.17
N VAL A 43 -2.11 13.84 -5.75
CA VAL A 43 -1.85 12.78 -6.73
C VAL A 43 -1.54 13.42 -8.08
N LEU A 44 -0.32 13.20 -8.56
CA LEU A 44 0.15 13.67 -9.87
C LEU A 44 -0.38 12.78 -11.00
N LYS A 45 -0.33 11.47 -10.78
CA LYS A 45 -0.79 10.46 -11.74
C LYS A 45 -0.97 9.11 -11.06
N ARG A 46 -1.79 8.27 -11.68
CA ARG A 46 -1.89 6.85 -11.40
C ARG A 46 -1.47 6.03 -12.61
N ARG A 47 -0.75 4.95 -12.38
CA ARG A 47 -0.37 3.98 -13.42
C ARG A 47 -0.70 2.57 -12.96
N ASN A 48 -1.61 1.91 -13.66
CA ASN A 48 -1.88 0.48 -13.50
C ASN A 48 -0.84 -0.35 -14.28
N SER A 49 -0.34 -1.44 -13.69
CA SER A 49 0.65 -2.34 -14.32
C SER A 49 0.04 -3.67 -14.77
N GLY A 50 -1.24 -3.92 -14.48
CA GLY A 50 -1.94 -5.18 -14.67
C GLY A 50 -1.87 -6.10 -13.46
N VAL A 51 -0.86 -5.97 -12.58
CA VAL A 51 -0.70 -6.75 -11.34
C VAL A 51 -0.69 -5.88 -10.08
N GLY A 52 -0.89 -4.58 -10.26
CA GLY A 52 -0.83 -3.56 -9.24
C GLY A 52 -1.00 -2.16 -9.84
N PHE A 53 -0.78 -1.15 -9.02
CA PHE A 53 -0.78 0.24 -9.46
C PHE A 53 0.24 1.07 -8.67
N PHE A 54 0.58 2.21 -9.26
CA PHE A 54 1.43 3.23 -8.67
C PHE A 54 0.66 4.54 -8.63
N THR A 55 0.62 5.19 -7.47
CA THR A 55 0.06 6.52 -7.27
C THR A 55 1.20 7.46 -6.91
N ASN A 56 1.64 8.26 -7.88
CA ASN A 56 2.70 9.24 -7.68
C ASN A 56 2.16 10.47 -6.94
N LEU A 57 2.89 10.88 -5.91
CA LEU A 57 2.54 11.96 -5.02
C LEU A 57 3.46 13.16 -5.23
N GLU A 58 2.90 14.35 -5.09
CA GLU A 58 3.63 15.58 -4.86
C GLU A 58 3.40 16.00 -3.42
N ILE A 59 4.49 16.29 -2.70
CA ILE A 59 4.49 16.71 -1.30
C ILE A 59 4.95 18.16 -1.24
N ASP A 60 4.40 18.95 -0.31
CA ASP A 60 4.90 20.30 -0.04
C ASP A 60 6.38 20.22 0.39
N GLY A 61 7.26 20.87 -0.38
CA GLY A 61 8.69 20.89 -0.10
C GLY A 61 9.09 21.57 1.21
N SER A 62 8.17 22.26 1.89
CA SER A 62 8.35 22.78 3.24
C SER A 62 8.10 21.76 4.35
N ALA A 63 7.53 20.59 4.02
CA ALA A 63 7.30 19.51 4.97
C ALA A 63 8.62 18.93 5.49
N PRO A 64 8.67 18.44 6.75
CA PRO A 64 9.86 17.82 7.31
C PRO A 64 10.18 16.48 6.60
N PRO A 65 11.44 16.25 6.16
CA PRO A 65 11.82 15.01 5.49
C PRO A 65 12.05 13.85 6.47
N LEU A 66 11.82 12.63 6.01
CA LEU A 66 11.99 11.36 6.73
C LEU A 66 13.37 10.73 6.47
N LEU A 67 14.45 11.48 6.65
CA LEU A 67 15.81 11.06 6.23
C LEU A 67 16.35 9.79 6.91
N ALA A 68 15.87 9.48 8.12
CA ALA A 68 16.29 8.30 8.88
C ALA A 68 15.31 7.11 8.76
N ALA A 69 14.20 7.29 8.03
CA ALA A 69 13.19 6.25 7.89
C ALA A 69 13.67 5.13 6.94
N PRO A 70 13.24 3.87 7.17
CA PRO A 70 13.40 2.84 6.16
C PRO A 70 12.58 3.19 4.90
N SER A 71 13.04 2.74 3.74
CA SER A 71 12.29 2.86 2.49
C SER A 71 12.29 1.51 1.76
N PRO A 72 11.12 0.97 1.37
CA PRO A 72 9.79 1.56 1.55
C PRO A 72 9.24 1.40 2.99
N LEU A 73 8.20 2.16 3.32
CA LEU A 73 7.35 1.93 4.49
C LEU A 73 6.27 0.90 4.10
N ASN A 74 6.15 -0.19 4.85
CA ASN A 74 5.18 -1.24 4.55
C ASN A 74 3.79 -0.83 5.04
N GLY A 75 2.80 -0.85 4.16
CA GLY A 75 1.40 -0.63 4.51
C GLY A 75 0.68 -1.92 4.88
N ARG A 76 -0.54 -1.75 5.39
CA ARG A 76 -1.46 -2.84 5.69
C ARG A 76 -1.96 -3.49 4.41
N GLU A 77 -2.31 -4.77 4.48
CA GLU A 77 -3.01 -5.45 3.40
C GLU A 77 -4.49 -5.02 3.37
N ALA A 78 -5.11 -5.05 2.20
CA ALA A 78 -6.53 -4.82 2.02
C ALA A 78 -7.18 -6.01 1.32
N ILE A 79 -8.32 -6.45 1.84
CA ILE A 79 -9.25 -7.28 1.09
C ILE A 79 -10.04 -6.34 0.19
N VAL A 80 -9.90 -6.51 -1.12
CA VAL A 80 -10.66 -5.79 -2.14
C VAL A 80 -11.54 -6.80 -2.85
N SER A 81 -12.82 -6.48 -3.02
CA SER A 81 -13.84 -7.45 -3.49
C SER A 81 -13.48 -8.06 -4.85
N GLU A 82 -12.81 -7.28 -5.68
CA GLU A 82 -12.39 -7.60 -7.05
C GLU A 82 -11.07 -8.39 -7.10
N THR A 83 -10.32 -8.49 -6.00
CA THR A 83 -9.05 -9.24 -5.91
C THR A 83 -9.16 -10.32 -4.82
N PRO A 84 -9.51 -11.57 -5.18
CA PRO A 84 -9.75 -12.65 -4.22
C PRO A 84 -8.60 -12.93 -3.25
N HIS A 85 -7.36 -12.65 -3.64
CA HIS A 85 -6.18 -12.85 -2.79
C HIS A 85 -5.79 -11.60 -1.99
N GLY A 86 -6.52 -10.50 -2.16
CA GLY A 86 -6.24 -9.21 -1.54
C GLY A 86 -5.10 -8.44 -2.21
N MET A 87 -4.79 -7.30 -1.62
CA MET A 87 -3.76 -6.37 -2.07
C MET A 87 -2.81 -6.01 -0.93
N GLY A 88 -1.51 -5.98 -1.22
CA GLY A 88 -0.49 -5.39 -0.35
C GLY A 88 -0.16 -3.97 -0.80
N PHE A 89 0.36 -3.18 0.13
CA PHE A 89 0.71 -1.78 -0.14
C PHE A 89 2.05 -1.41 0.47
N VAL A 90 2.79 -0.55 -0.22
CA VAL A 90 4.03 0.05 0.30
C VAL A 90 4.13 1.51 -0.13
N LEU A 91 4.61 2.37 0.76
CA LEU A 91 4.90 3.77 0.45
C LEU A 91 6.40 3.93 0.24
N TRP A 92 6.78 4.32 -0.97
CA TRP A 92 8.17 4.59 -1.31
C TRP A 92 8.54 6.03 -0.96
N LEU A 93 9.69 6.19 -0.31
CA LEU A 93 10.29 7.48 -0.03
C LEU A 93 11.35 7.82 -1.07
N SER A 94 11.38 9.08 -1.50
CA SER A 94 12.46 9.64 -2.32
C SER A 94 13.77 9.65 -1.54
N LYS A 95 14.89 9.86 -2.25
CA LYS A 95 16.22 9.96 -1.64
C LYS A 95 16.33 11.11 -0.63
N ASP A 96 15.48 12.12 -0.76
CA ASP A 96 15.44 13.29 0.11
C ASP A 96 14.46 13.10 1.28
N GLY A 97 13.87 11.90 1.44
CA GLY A 97 13.00 11.55 2.57
C GLY A 97 11.55 12.02 2.43
N PHE A 98 11.08 12.30 1.20
CA PHE A 98 9.69 12.66 0.95
C PHE A 98 8.90 11.47 0.40
N ALA A 99 7.63 11.35 0.76
CA ALA A 99 6.73 10.39 0.11
C ALA A 99 6.71 10.62 -1.41
N ASP A 100 7.05 9.59 -2.19
CA ASP A 100 7.20 9.68 -3.65
C ASP A 100 6.02 9.01 -4.36
N PHE A 101 5.78 7.73 -4.06
CA PHE A 101 4.61 7.04 -4.60
C PHE A 101 4.14 5.91 -3.70
N LEU A 102 2.82 5.72 -3.68
CA LEU A 102 2.18 4.54 -3.11
C LEU A 102 2.13 3.46 -4.19
N GLU A 103 2.59 2.27 -3.85
CA GLU A 103 2.43 1.07 -4.67
C GLU A 103 1.39 0.15 -4.02
N GLY A 104 0.37 -0.23 -4.78
CA GLY A 104 -0.54 -1.32 -4.44
C GLY A 104 -0.27 -2.50 -5.35
N PHE A 105 -0.09 -3.70 -4.80
CA PHE A 105 0.18 -4.91 -5.58
C PHE A 105 -0.75 -6.04 -5.16
N THR A 106 -1.05 -6.93 -6.09
CA THR A 106 -1.90 -8.11 -5.83
C THR A 106 -1.05 -9.37 -5.65
N TYR A 107 -1.68 -10.42 -5.10
CA TYR A 107 -1.08 -11.73 -4.96
C TYR A 107 -1.48 -12.70 -6.08
N GLY A 108 -1.37 -12.23 -7.34
CA GLY A 108 -1.65 -13.03 -8.54
C GLY A 108 -2.96 -12.69 -9.25
N ASP A 109 -3.68 -11.67 -8.79
CA ASP A 109 -4.91 -11.19 -9.41
C ASP A 109 -4.62 -10.10 -10.45
N SER A 110 -5.54 -9.91 -11.41
CA SER A 110 -5.43 -8.81 -12.37
C SER A 110 -5.97 -7.52 -11.76
N THR A 111 -5.32 -6.41 -12.06
CA THR A 111 -5.77 -5.07 -11.67
C THR A 111 -6.31 -4.23 -12.83
N VAL A 112 -6.28 -4.75 -14.06
CA VAL A 112 -6.59 -3.97 -15.29
C VAL A 112 -7.97 -3.31 -15.23
N GLU A 113 -8.95 -4.00 -14.66
CA GLU A 113 -10.36 -3.56 -14.60
C GLU A 113 -10.73 -2.87 -13.26
N LEU A 114 -9.76 -2.59 -12.39
CA LEU A 114 -10.04 -1.94 -11.11
C LEU A 114 -10.34 -0.45 -11.28
N ASP A 115 -11.52 -0.04 -10.85
CA ASP A 115 -11.89 1.36 -10.69
C ASP A 115 -11.51 1.84 -9.28
N LEU A 116 -10.24 2.24 -9.08
CA LEU A 116 -9.67 2.59 -7.77
C LEU A 116 -10.53 3.57 -6.93
N PRO A 117 -11.15 4.62 -7.50
CA PRO A 117 -12.06 5.50 -6.77
C PRO A 117 -13.33 4.84 -6.22
N ALA A 118 -13.79 3.72 -6.80
CA ALA A 118 -15.07 3.09 -6.50
C ALA A 118 -14.94 1.70 -5.83
N LEU A 119 -13.72 1.30 -5.45
CA LEU A 119 -13.48 0.00 -4.82
C LEU A 119 -14.16 -0.13 -3.45
N ASN A 120 -14.70 -1.32 -3.20
CA ASN A 120 -15.12 -1.76 -1.88
C ASN A 120 -14.00 -2.57 -1.24
N PHE A 121 -13.51 -2.11 -0.08
CA PHE A 121 -12.36 -2.70 0.59
C PHE A 121 -12.51 -2.76 2.11
N GLU A 122 -11.75 -3.65 2.72
CA GLU A 122 -11.52 -3.74 4.15
C GLU A 122 -10.02 -3.85 4.41
N LEU A 123 -9.47 -2.98 5.27
CA LEU A 123 -8.07 -3.10 5.67
C LEU A 123 -7.92 -4.22 6.70
N GLU A 124 -6.93 -5.08 6.50
CA GLU A 124 -6.59 -6.06 7.53
C GLU A 124 -6.09 -5.31 8.78
N ALA A 125 -6.67 -5.66 9.93
CA ALA A 125 -6.22 -5.15 11.21
C ALA A 125 -4.75 -5.53 11.44
N VAL A 126 -4.03 -4.73 12.24
CA VAL A 126 -2.64 -5.01 12.62
C VAL A 126 -2.58 -6.36 13.34
N ALA A 127 -2.30 -7.42 12.58
CA ALA A 127 -1.80 -8.64 13.17
C ALA A 127 -0.42 -8.27 13.72
N HIS A 128 -0.25 -8.25 15.05
CA HIS A 128 1.08 -8.35 15.64
C HIS A 128 1.79 -9.45 14.88
N LYS A 129 2.83 -9.09 14.13
CA LYS A 129 3.48 -9.89 13.09
C LYS A 129 4.12 -11.14 13.72
N ARG A 130 3.30 -12.09 14.16
CA ARG A 130 3.68 -13.43 14.54
C ARG A 130 3.88 -14.18 13.24
N GLU A 131 5.12 -14.16 12.78
CA GLU A 131 5.71 -15.07 11.79
C GLU A 131 4.69 -15.87 10.95
N ARG A 132 4.20 -15.30 9.85
CA ARG A 132 3.61 -16.12 8.78
C ARG A 132 4.73 -16.76 7.95
N VAL A 133 5.49 -17.67 8.58
CA VAL A 133 6.36 -18.65 7.88
C VAL A 133 5.78 -20.07 7.95
N ALA A 134 4.69 -20.31 8.68
CA ALA A 134 4.16 -21.65 8.91
C ALA A 134 2.88 -22.04 8.13
N SER A 135 2.42 -21.26 7.14
CA SER A 135 1.18 -21.57 6.41
C SER A 135 1.38 -22.47 5.18
N THR A 136 2.53 -22.40 4.51
CA THR A 136 2.81 -23.17 3.28
C THR A 136 3.14 -24.66 3.54
N LYS A 137 3.28 -25.10 4.79
CA LYS A 137 3.62 -26.51 5.14
C LYS A 137 2.49 -27.36 5.73
N ARG A 138 1.24 -26.85 5.80
CA ARG A 138 0.11 -27.61 6.40
C ARG A 138 -0.90 -28.22 5.42
N ARG A 139 -0.60 -28.25 4.11
CA ARG A 139 -1.38 -29.03 3.12
C ARG A 139 -0.77 -30.38 2.72
N SER A 140 0.41 -30.74 3.22
CA SER A 140 1.08 -32.02 2.90
C SER A 140 1.10 -33.05 4.03
N LEU A 141 0.66 -32.73 5.27
CA LEU A 141 0.77 -33.65 6.40
C LEU A 141 -0.51 -34.45 6.72
N TRP A 142 -1.66 -34.12 6.12
CA TRP A 142 -2.91 -34.83 6.37
C TRP A 142 -3.15 -36.04 5.46
N SER A 143 -2.32 -36.26 4.42
CA SER A 143 -2.39 -37.46 3.57
C SER A 143 -1.53 -38.64 4.05
N LEU A 144 -0.72 -38.48 5.12
CA LEU A 144 0.22 -39.51 5.56
C LEU A 144 -0.13 -40.23 6.88
N ILE A 145 -1.19 -39.82 7.59
CA ILE A 145 -1.56 -40.40 8.91
C ILE A 145 -2.71 -41.43 8.83
N ARG A 146 -3.21 -41.79 7.65
CA ARG A 146 -4.28 -42.81 7.48
C ARG A 146 -3.82 -44.19 7.02
N ARG A 147 -2.55 -44.58 7.22
CA ARG A 147 -2.04 -45.90 6.78
C ARG A 147 -1.33 -46.76 7.81
N VAL A 148 -1.57 -46.52 9.11
CA VAL A 148 -1.05 -47.40 10.17
C VAL A 148 -2.14 -47.69 11.21
N ARG A 149 -3.29 -48.20 10.76
CA ARG A 149 -4.23 -49.02 11.56
C ARG A 149 -5.05 -49.91 10.61
N SER A 150 -4.44 -50.99 10.15
CA SER A 150 -5.10 -52.17 9.60
C SER A 150 -4.24 -53.37 9.96
#